data_AF-A0A8J3RKN6-F1
#
_entry.id   AF-A0A8J3RKN6-F1
#
_cell.length_a   1.000
_cell.length_b   1.000
_cell.length_c   1.000
_cell.angle_alpha   90.00
_cell.angle_beta   90.00
_cell.angle_gamma   90.00
#
_symmetry.space_group_name_H-M   'P 1'
#
loop_
_entity.id
_entity.type
_entity.pdbx_description
1 polymer ?
#
loop_
_entity_poly.entity_id
_entity_poly.type
_entity_poly.pdbx_seq_one_letter_code
_entity_poly.pdbx_strand_id
1 'polypeptide(L)'
;MGGRDGRAAEHDVAAVTGVTGEHDDVMAATGVTGEGGPVDVVQIRTGTYHDSVSLMRVSQVLSGLPGVKAAVVAMATELNRGIAAELGFALPGSGPADLLVALRADDEDAAGRAAAELDRLLAGLAVRTAGRAAADHPPRTVRAALRETAGVTGAGGVSRADGTYRETAGASAAGGVSGADGTREEATGTGEALTGDAAGTGSAALALVSVPGPHAFAEALDAVEAGLPVMIFSDNMPVEQEVLLKRRAEQTGSLVMGPDCGTAVVGGAGLGFANVLRPGPVGIVAASGTGAQQVACLLDLAGVGVSHILGVGGRDLSAEVGGLSTLRALDALDADPATRLIALVSKPPAPEVAEAVREAVDKLATPVVTVLLGSGEDLTSAAESVLRALGTEPPAWPSWPAIPTGETSPGETRDTGEAAPGGFPDAGEAIPGGIPDSGEAVPGGIPDAGEAASGGILDAGSRPGLPSGPASLRGIYSGGTLCAEARLVAGSGEFTDYGDDAYTRGRAHPMIDPALRLEALAAVPRGDVALLDVVLGHGADPDPAARLAPAIAAAVARGVPVVVALVGSAGDPQGLPAQAEALRAAGADVFASNALAARHAARLAGFRSVR
;
A
#
# COMPACT_ATOMS: atom_id res chain seq x y z
N MET A 1 76.78 19.55 10.62
CA MET A 1 76.88 19.84 9.17
C MET A 1 75.45 19.73 8.65
N GLY A 2 74.72 20.84 8.58
CA GLY A 2 74.64 21.68 7.38
C GLY A 2 73.67 21.00 6.42
N GLY A 3 72.43 21.42 6.18
CA GLY A 3 71.81 22.72 6.33
C GLY A 3 71.20 23.10 4.97
N ARG A 4 69.92 23.51 5.00
CA ARG A 4 69.31 24.52 4.10
C ARG A 4 69.04 24.10 2.65
N ASP A 5 68.02 24.55 1.95
CA ASP A 5 66.90 25.52 2.10
C ASP A 5 65.91 25.16 0.95
N GLY A 6 64.64 25.58 0.85
CA GLY A 6 63.88 26.64 1.51
C GLY A 6 62.36 26.40 1.32
N ARG A 7 61.49 26.90 2.21
CA ARG A 7 60.88 28.26 2.23
C ARG A 7 60.02 28.52 0.99
N ALA A 8 58.83 29.12 1.02
CA ALA A 8 57.94 29.74 2.00
C ALA A 8 56.58 29.89 1.23
N ALA A 9 55.40 30.11 1.80
CA ALA A 9 55.05 31.26 2.64
C ALA A 9 53.68 31.05 3.32
N GLU A 10 53.62 31.56 4.55
CA GLU A 10 52.41 31.90 5.30
C GLU A 10 51.61 33.00 4.59
N HIS A 11 50.29 32.99 4.78
CA HIS A 11 49.56 34.19 5.18
C HIS A 11 48.43 33.80 6.12
N ASP A 12 48.11 34.75 7.00
CA ASP A 12 47.70 34.60 8.38
C ASP A 12 46.33 35.26 8.60
N VAL A 13 45.67 34.87 9.71
CA VAL A 13 44.59 35.56 10.47
C VAL A 13 43.22 35.82 9.80
N ALA A 14 42.16 35.20 10.34
CA ALA A 14 41.20 35.86 11.26
C ALA A 14 39.90 35.05 11.42
N ALA A 15 39.48 34.88 12.67
CA ALA A 15 38.26 34.21 13.08
C ALA A 15 37.05 35.18 13.18
N VAL A 16 35.88 34.55 13.36
CA VAL A 16 34.74 34.91 14.25
C VAL A 16 33.40 35.29 13.57
N THR A 17 32.34 34.70 14.17
CA THR A 17 30.88 34.90 14.11
C THR A 17 30.16 34.04 13.06
N GLY A 18 29.27 33.09 13.37
CA GLY A 18 28.62 32.69 14.62
C GLY A 18 27.11 32.59 14.39
N VAL A 19 26.54 31.39 14.34
CA VAL A 19 25.24 31.04 14.94
C VAL A 19 25.35 29.59 15.42
N THR A 20 25.28 29.43 16.72
CA THR A 20 25.28 28.17 17.47
C THR A 20 23.90 27.54 17.44
N GLY A 21 23.85 26.24 17.12
CA GLY A 21 22.75 25.31 17.45
C GLY A 21 23.38 23.96 17.77
N GLU A 22 23.12 23.44 18.96
CA GLU A 22 23.81 22.32 19.59
C GLU A 22 23.44 20.92 19.01
N HIS A 23 24.49 20.09 18.88
CA HIS A 23 24.57 18.62 18.89
C HIS A 23 23.77 17.76 17.87
N ASP A 24 24.41 17.53 16.71
CA ASP A 24 24.43 16.23 16.00
C ASP A 24 25.90 15.96 15.59
N ASP A 25 26.52 14.89 16.12
CA ASP A 25 27.87 14.50 15.67
C ASP A 25 27.75 13.85 14.28
N VAL A 26 27.94 14.65 13.23
CA VAL A 26 27.95 14.20 11.83
C VAL A 26 29.36 13.74 11.45
N MET A 27 29.54 12.43 11.27
CA MET A 27 30.75 11.86 10.65
C MET A 27 30.52 11.78 9.13
N ALA A 28 31.18 12.64 8.36
CA ALA A 28 31.05 12.72 6.91
C ALA A 28 32.29 12.17 6.19
N ALA A 29 32.07 11.36 5.14
CA ALA A 29 33.09 11.00 4.17
C ALA A 29 32.56 11.35 2.76
N THR A 30 33.11 12.42 2.17
CA THR A 30 32.86 12.78 0.76
C THR A 30 34.02 12.27 -0.08
N GLY A 31 33.73 11.31 -0.97
CA GLY A 31 34.69 10.80 -1.94
C GLY A 31 34.39 11.37 -3.33
N VAL A 32 35.26 12.25 -3.84
CA VAL A 32 35.16 12.75 -5.22
C VAL A 32 35.96 11.81 -6.13
N THR A 33 35.29 11.16 -7.09
CA THR A 33 35.97 10.39 -8.14
C THR A 33 36.19 11.24 -9.39
N GLY A 34 37.15 12.17 -9.33
CA GLY A 34 37.62 12.95 -10.49
C GLY A 34 36.66 14.05 -11.00
N GLU A 35 37.21 15.09 -11.65
CA GLU A 35 36.41 16.19 -12.23
C GLU A 35 35.41 15.64 -13.26
N GLY A 36 34.11 15.74 -12.94
CA GLY A 36 32.99 15.35 -13.81
C GLY A 36 32.48 13.92 -13.63
N GLY A 37 32.90 13.19 -12.59
CA GLY A 37 32.39 11.85 -12.24
C GLY A 37 31.26 11.86 -11.21
N PRO A 38 30.57 10.71 -11.01
CA PRO A 38 29.51 10.58 -10.02
C PRO A 38 30.02 10.87 -8.60
N VAL A 39 29.21 11.58 -7.83
CA VAL A 39 29.51 12.07 -6.48
C VAL A 39 28.84 11.17 -5.44
N ASP A 40 29.65 10.59 -4.56
CA ASP A 40 29.17 9.82 -3.41
C ASP A 40 29.19 10.67 -2.13
N VAL A 41 28.03 10.78 -1.49
CA VAL A 41 27.84 11.42 -0.19
C VAL A 41 27.43 10.35 0.80
N VAL A 42 28.33 10.02 1.74
CA VAL A 42 28.04 9.09 2.84
C VAL A 42 28.15 9.81 4.18
N GLN A 43 27.07 9.79 4.96
CA GLN A 43 26.97 10.42 6.27
C GLN A 43 26.40 9.43 7.29
N ILE A 44 26.94 9.47 8.50
CA ILE A 44 26.35 8.84 9.67
C ILE A 44 25.86 9.94 10.61
N ARG A 45 24.57 9.92 10.95
CA ARG A 45 23.98 10.83 11.94
C ARG A 45 23.62 10.05 13.21
N THR A 46 24.24 10.42 14.31
CA THR A 46 24.01 9.81 15.62
C THR A 46 22.82 10.49 16.33
N GLY A 47 22.18 9.83 17.30
CA GLY A 47 21.10 10.45 18.10
C GLY A 47 19.74 10.62 17.41
N THR A 48 19.64 10.33 16.12
CA THR A 48 18.40 10.45 15.32
C THR A 48 17.80 9.07 15.05
N TYR A 49 16.55 8.83 15.49
CA TYR A 49 15.81 7.59 15.23
C TYR A 49 14.54 7.85 14.42
N HIS A 50 14.36 7.08 13.35
CA HIS A 50 13.17 7.09 12.52
C HIS A 50 12.76 5.64 12.19
N ASP A 51 11.46 5.41 11.98
CA ASP A 51 10.96 4.10 11.59
C ASP A 51 11.41 3.74 10.15
N SER A 52 11.59 2.44 9.90
CA SER A 52 12.11 1.95 8.62
C SER A 52 11.22 2.31 7.43
N VAL A 53 9.89 2.41 7.60
CA VAL A 53 8.96 2.73 6.50
C VAL A 53 9.12 4.19 6.09
N SER A 54 9.21 5.09 7.06
CA SER A 54 9.49 6.51 6.83
C SER A 54 10.84 6.70 6.13
N LEU A 55 11.89 6.02 6.58
CA LEU A 55 13.22 6.11 5.98
C LEU A 55 13.29 5.49 4.58
N MET A 56 12.53 4.42 4.32
CA MET A 56 12.38 3.85 2.98
C MET A 56 11.71 4.83 2.03
N ARG A 57 10.65 5.53 2.46
CA ARG A 57 10.01 6.59 1.66
C ARG A 57 10.98 7.73 1.35
N VAL A 58 11.79 8.15 2.33
CA VAL A 58 12.83 9.17 2.11
C VAL A 58 13.85 8.68 1.07
N SER A 59 14.35 7.44 1.21
CA SER A 59 15.27 6.84 0.23
C SER A 59 14.68 6.79 -1.18
N GLN A 60 13.39 6.48 -1.31
CA GLN A 60 12.68 6.42 -2.60
C GLN A 60 12.51 7.81 -3.22
N VAL A 61 12.09 8.81 -2.43
CA VAL A 61 11.95 10.18 -2.92
C VAL A 61 13.30 10.71 -3.43
N LEU A 62 14.38 10.47 -2.67
CA LEU A 62 15.72 10.89 -3.08
C LEU A 62 16.21 10.14 -4.32
N SER A 63 15.96 8.84 -4.42
CA SER A 63 16.29 8.05 -5.61
C SER A 63 15.53 8.51 -6.86
N GLY A 64 14.35 9.13 -6.70
CA GLY A 64 13.55 9.68 -7.79
C GLY A 64 13.98 11.06 -8.26
N LEU A 65 14.92 11.72 -7.60
CA LEU A 65 15.36 13.07 -7.97
C LEU A 65 16.21 13.06 -9.25
N PRO A 66 16.04 14.03 -10.16
CA PRO A 66 16.87 14.16 -11.35
C PRO A 66 18.36 14.28 -11.00
N GLY A 67 19.14 13.34 -11.53
CA GLY A 67 20.59 13.26 -11.31
C GLY A 67 21.01 12.40 -10.13
N VAL A 68 20.09 11.78 -9.37
CA VAL A 68 20.43 10.79 -8.33
C VAL A 68 20.42 9.38 -8.93
N LYS A 69 21.47 8.60 -8.68
CA LYS A 69 21.61 7.21 -9.17
C LYS A 69 21.32 6.16 -8.11
N ALA A 70 21.57 6.47 -6.86
CA ALA A 70 21.26 5.60 -5.73
C ALA A 70 21.10 6.43 -4.46
N ALA A 71 20.13 6.09 -3.64
CA ALA A 71 19.98 6.64 -2.30
C ALA A 71 19.61 5.55 -1.30
N VAL A 72 20.37 5.46 -0.21
CA VAL A 72 20.07 4.62 0.95
C VAL A 72 20.04 5.52 2.18
N VAL A 73 18.85 5.68 2.75
CA VAL A 73 18.61 6.36 4.01
C VAL A 73 17.94 5.35 4.93
N ALA A 74 18.67 4.86 5.93
CA ALA A 74 18.21 3.76 6.77
C ALA A 74 18.91 3.77 8.13
N MET A 75 18.32 3.14 9.14
CA MET A 75 19.07 2.82 10.36
C MET A 75 20.23 1.87 10.01
N ALA A 76 21.42 2.12 10.55
CA ALA A 76 22.67 1.47 10.18
C ALA A 76 22.83 0.05 10.75
N THR A 77 21.76 -0.75 10.66
CA THR A 77 21.74 -2.19 10.97
C THR A 77 22.70 -2.95 10.06
N GLU A 78 23.10 -4.16 10.46
CA GLU A 78 23.98 -5.00 9.64
C GLU A 78 23.42 -5.24 8.23
N LEU A 79 22.11 -5.45 8.12
CA LEU A 79 21.42 -5.61 6.84
C LEU A 79 21.54 -4.36 5.95
N ASN A 80 21.21 -3.18 6.48
CA ASN A 80 21.18 -1.94 5.70
C ASN A 80 22.59 -1.47 5.32
N ARG A 81 23.58 -1.70 6.19
CA ARG A 81 25.00 -1.48 5.87
C ARG A 81 25.48 -2.46 4.79
N GLY A 82 25.01 -3.70 4.82
CA GLY A 82 25.24 -4.68 3.75
C GLY A 82 24.71 -4.18 2.41
N ILE A 83 23.45 -3.72 2.37
CA ILE A 83 22.81 -3.18 1.16
C ILE A 83 23.60 -1.99 0.59
N ALA A 84 23.99 -1.02 1.42
CA ALA A 84 24.77 0.13 0.94
C ALA A 84 26.18 -0.26 0.48
N ALA A 85 26.81 -1.26 1.11
CA ALA A 85 28.10 -1.78 0.66
C ALA A 85 28.00 -2.52 -0.69
N GLU A 86 26.93 -3.28 -0.93
CA GLU A 86 26.67 -3.94 -2.22
C GLU A 86 26.45 -2.94 -3.36
N LEU A 87 25.87 -1.78 -3.05
CA LEU A 87 25.74 -0.65 -3.99
C LEU A 87 27.07 0.09 -4.23
N GLY A 88 28.15 -0.35 -3.58
CA GLY A 88 29.50 0.15 -3.76
C GLY A 88 29.80 1.42 -2.98
N PHE A 89 29.06 1.72 -1.90
CA PHE A 89 29.37 2.84 -1.02
C PHE A 89 30.46 2.46 0.00
N ALA A 90 31.41 3.37 0.22
CA ALA A 90 32.39 3.24 1.30
C ALA A 90 31.78 3.74 2.61
N LEU A 91 31.48 2.83 3.55
CA LEU A 91 30.74 3.15 4.77
C LEU A 91 31.66 3.43 5.97
N PRO A 92 31.44 4.53 6.71
CA PRO A 92 32.08 4.75 8.01
C PRO A 92 31.68 3.68 9.04
N GLY A 93 32.43 3.61 10.14
CA GLY A 93 32.02 2.83 11.31
C GLY A 93 30.79 3.45 11.98
N SER A 94 29.78 2.64 12.24
CA SER A 94 28.52 3.06 12.87
C SER A 94 27.90 1.89 13.65
N GLY A 95 27.11 2.21 14.67
CA GLY A 95 26.27 1.26 15.39
C GLY A 95 24.87 1.12 14.76
N PRO A 96 24.10 0.07 15.12
CA PRO A 96 22.78 -0.20 14.54
C PRO A 96 21.72 0.87 14.85
N ALA A 97 21.98 1.74 15.81
CA ALA A 97 21.10 2.84 16.21
C ALA A 97 21.40 4.16 15.48
N ASP A 98 22.43 4.21 14.64
CA ASP A 98 22.79 5.42 13.89
C ASP A 98 22.02 5.47 12.56
N LEU A 99 21.76 6.68 12.06
CA LEU A 99 21.17 6.87 10.73
C LEU A 99 22.28 6.85 9.68
N LEU A 100 22.22 5.91 8.76
CA LEU A 100 23.05 5.84 7.56
C LEU A 100 22.37 6.59 6.42
N VAL A 101 23.11 7.52 5.82
CA VAL A 101 22.76 8.21 4.58
C VAL A 101 23.87 7.89 3.57
N ALA A 102 23.53 7.29 2.45
CA ALA A 102 24.44 7.05 1.33
C ALA A 102 23.74 7.47 0.01
N LEU A 103 24.28 8.48 -0.65
CA LEU A 103 23.72 9.06 -1.88
C LEU A 103 24.78 9.04 -2.98
N ARG A 104 24.41 8.62 -4.18
CA ARG A 104 25.22 8.71 -5.40
C ARG A 104 24.50 9.57 -6.41
N ALA A 105 25.12 10.64 -6.88
CA ALA A 105 24.55 11.55 -7.87
C ALA A 105 25.48 11.75 -9.07
N ASP A 106 24.94 12.24 -10.19
CA ASP A 106 25.66 12.51 -11.44
C ASP A 106 26.69 13.64 -11.28
N ASP A 107 26.37 14.65 -10.47
CA ASP A 107 27.20 15.83 -10.23
C ASP A 107 26.96 16.44 -8.83
N GLU A 108 27.78 17.42 -8.45
CA GLU A 108 27.70 18.10 -7.15
C GLU A 108 26.38 18.87 -6.98
N ASP A 109 25.79 19.41 -8.05
CA ASP A 109 24.53 20.13 -7.99
C ASP A 109 23.37 19.18 -7.68
N ALA A 110 23.34 18.00 -8.29
CA ALA A 110 22.38 16.94 -8.01
C ALA A 110 22.55 16.38 -6.60
N ALA A 111 23.80 16.18 -6.15
CA ALA A 111 24.09 15.80 -4.77
C ALA A 111 23.60 16.86 -3.77
N GLY A 112 23.82 18.15 -4.07
CA GLY A 112 23.37 19.28 -3.26
C GLY A 112 21.84 19.38 -3.16
N ARG A 113 21.14 19.21 -4.29
CA ARG A 113 19.66 19.15 -4.31
C ARG A 113 19.14 17.96 -3.50
N ALA A 114 19.75 16.79 -3.64
CA ALA A 114 19.36 15.60 -2.89
C ALA A 114 19.62 15.75 -1.38
N ALA A 115 20.73 16.36 -0.99
CA ALA A 115 21.04 16.64 0.42
C ALA A 115 20.05 17.67 1.02
N ALA A 116 19.73 18.74 0.30
CA ALA A 116 18.74 19.73 0.75
C ALA A 116 17.33 19.12 0.89
N GLU A 117 16.94 18.26 -0.05
CA GLU A 117 15.66 17.55 0.03
C GLU A 117 15.64 16.50 1.14
N LEU A 118 16.75 15.80 1.37
CA LEU A 118 16.92 14.91 2.52
C LEU A 118 16.70 15.67 3.83
N ASP A 119 17.35 16.81 4.01
CA ASP A 119 17.21 17.62 5.23
C ASP A 119 15.79 18.15 5.38
N ARG A 120 15.11 18.55 4.30
CA ARG A 120 13.69 18.94 4.33
C ARG A 120 12.78 17.78 4.75
N LEU A 121 13.01 16.58 4.21
CA LEU A 121 12.23 15.39 4.51
C LEU A 121 12.46 14.90 5.95
N LEU A 122 13.72 14.91 6.41
CA LEU A 122 14.08 14.58 7.79
C LEU A 122 13.58 15.64 8.77
N ALA A 123 13.64 16.94 8.43
CA ALA A 123 13.04 18.00 9.25
C ALA A 123 11.51 17.87 9.30
N GLY A 124 10.87 17.51 8.20
CA GLY A 124 9.44 17.20 8.18
C GLY A 124 9.08 15.99 9.05
N LEU A 125 9.95 14.98 9.11
CA LEU A 125 9.85 13.87 10.06
C LEU A 125 10.08 14.36 11.49
N ALA A 126 11.09 15.19 11.72
CA ALA A 126 11.44 15.73 13.03
C ALA A 126 10.39 16.69 13.58
N VAL A 127 9.66 17.47 12.77
CA VAL A 127 8.53 18.32 13.25
C VAL A 127 7.34 17.44 13.68
N ARG A 128 7.10 16.31 13.00
CA ARG A 128 6.15 15.28 13.46
C ARG A 128 6.61 14.60 14.75
N THR A 129 7.93 14.44 14.93
CA THR A 129 8.56 13.90 16.15
C THR A 129 8.71 14.95 17.26
N ALA A 130 8.80 16.24 16.96
CA ALA A 130 8.98 17.33 17.92
C ALA A 130 7.64 17.77 18.53
N GLY A 131 6.55 17.67 17.77
CA GLY A 131 5.19 17.63 18.34
C GLY A 131 4.95 16.41 19.25
N ARG A 132 5.84 15.41 19.20
CA ARG A 132 5.90 14.18 20.03
C ARG A 132 6.95 14.27 21.15
N ALA A 133 7.86 15.26 21.12
CA ALA A 133 9.04 15.38 21.99
C ALA A 133 8.76 16.00 23.37
N ALA A 134 7.54 15.85 23.88
CA ALA A 134 7.26 16.05 25.30
C ALA A 134 7.41 14.75 26.12
N ALA A 135 7.78 13.62 25.50
CA ALA A 135 8.09 12.37 26.18
C ALA A 135 9.40 11.78 25.65
N ASP A 136 10.34 11.51 26.57
CA ASP A 136 11.59 10.78 26.34
C ASP A 136 11.35 9.47 25.57
N HIS A 137 12.28 9.14 24.66
CA HIS A 137 12.45 7.89 23.89
C HIS A 137 11.17 7.06 23.58
N PRO A 138 10.71 6.98 22.31
CA PRO A 138 9.55 6.14 21.98
C PRO A 138 9.82 4.66 22.34
N PRO A 139 8.79 3.92 22.78
CA PRO A 139 8.92 2.57 23.27
C PRO A 139 9.39 1.62 22.17
N ARG A 140 10.39 0.79 22.49
CA ARG A 140 11.02 -0.14 21.53
C ARG A 140 10.39 -1.54 21.46
N THR A 141 9.44 -1.83 22.35
CA THR A 141 8.70 -3.09 22.40
C THR A 141 7.24 -2.81 22.70
N VAL A 142 6.35 -3.73 22.32
CA VAL A 142 4.93 -3.69 22.66
C VAL A 142 4.76 -3.58 24.18
N ARG A 143 5.53 -4.36 24.95
CA ARG A 143 5.50 -4.29 26.41
C ARG A 143 5.87 -2.93 26.98
N ALA A 144 6.82 -2.21 26.37
CA ALA A 144 7.16 -0.85 26.77
C ALA A 144 6.01 0.12 26.44
N ALA A 145 5.43 0.02 25.24
CA ALA A 145 4.31 0.85 24.81
C ALA A 145 3.06 0.64 25.70
N LEU A 146 2.79 -0.60 26.11
CA LEU A 146 1.71 -0.95 27.04
C LEU A 146 1.90 -0.31 28.42
N ARG A 147 3.15 -0.23 28.91
CA ARG A 147 3.44 0.41 30.21
C ARG A 147 3.23 1.91 30.17
N GLU A 148 3.57 2.54 29.05
CA GLU A 148 3.40 4.00 28.87
C GLU A 148 1.92 4.37 28.71
N THR A 149 1.16 3.61 27.92
CA THR A 149 -0.28 3.83 27.72
C THR A 149 -1.10 3.61 28.99
N ALA A 150 -0.73 2.65 29.84
CA ALA A 150 -1.36 2.43 31.14
C ALA A 150 -1.19 3.62 32.12
N GLY A 151 -0.15 4.45 31.94
CA GLY A 151 0.12 5.63 32.79
C GLY A 151 -0.70 6.89 32.48
N VAL A 152 -1.47 6.90 31.38
CA VAL A 152 -2.17 8.10 30.85
C VAL A 152 -3.64 8.19 31.30
N THR A 153 -4.14 7.28 32.15
CA THR A 153 -5.53 7.27 32.61
C THR A 153 -5.81 8.29 33.74
N GLY A 154 -5.75 9.58 33.40
CA GLY A 154 -6.25 10.71 34.19
C GLY A 154 -7.29 11.51 33.40
N ALA A 155 -8.47 11.74 33.98
CA ALA A 155 -9.68 12.28 33.37
C ALA A 155 -9.51 13.46 32.37
N GLY A 156 -10.02 13.29 31.15
CA GLY A 156 -10.20 14.37 30.17
C GLY A 156 -10.58 13.85 28.78
N GLY A 157 -11.87 13.91 28.42
CA GLY A 157 -12.38 13.49 27.11
C GLY A 157 -12.04 14.48 25.99
N VAL A 158 -11.85 13.97 24.76
CA VAL A 158 -11.65 14.76 23.53
C VAL A 158 -12.62 14.27 22.44
N SER A 159 -13.31 15.23 21.81
CA SER A 159 -14.32 15.01 20.76
C SER A 159 -13.72 14.87 19.35
N ARG A 160 -14.47 14.22 18.45
CA ARG A 160 -14.21 14.02 17.02
C ARG A 160 -14.19 15.37 16.26
N ALA A 161 -13.11 15.61 15.52
CA ALA A 161 -13.08 16.52 14.38
C ALA A 161 -12.24 15.87 13.26
N ASP A 162 -12.88 15.71 12.09
CA ASP A 162 -12.26 15.66 10.75
C ASP A 162 -11.72 14.35 10.17
N GLY A 163 -12.22 13.16 10.56
CA GLY A 163 -12.12 11.97 9.69
C GLY A 163 -10.71 11.43 9.40
N THR A 164 -9.67 11.97 10.04
CA THR A 164 -8.31 11.43 10.02
C THR A 164 -8.07 10.62 11.30
N TYR A 165 -7.52 9.41 11.17
CA TYR A 165 -7.04 8.63 12.30
C TYR A 165 -5.92 9.42 13.00
N ARG A 166 -6.18 9.92 14.21
CA ARG A 166 -5.15 10.46 15.10
C ARG A 166 -4.59 9.31 15.93
N GLU A 167 -3.30 9.02 15.79
CA GLU A 167 -2.56 8.23 16.77
C GLU A 167 -2.42 9.09 18.04
N THR A 168 -3.32 8.92 19.03
CA THR A 168 -3.27 9.69 20.29
C THR A 168 -2.56 8.94 21.39
N ALA A 169 -1.44 9.49 21.84
CA ALA A 169 -1.07 9.48 23.24
C ALA A 169 -1.36 10.89 23.82
N GLY A 170 -2.22 10.96 24.85
CA GLY A 170 -2.32 12.01 25.88
C GLY A 170 -2.40 13.49 25.49
N ALA A 171 -3.53 14.14 25.81
CA ALA A 171 -3.73 15.59 25.69
C ALA A 171 -3.06 16.41 26.81
N SER A 172 -2.78 17.70 26.55
CA SER A 172 -3.04 18.78 27.53
C SER A 172 -3.05 20.17 26.89
N ALA A 173 -3.80 21.07 27.53
CA ALA A 173 -4.34 22.34 27.07
C ALA A 173 -3.60 23.59 27.57
N ALA A 174 -3.76 24.70 26.84
CA ALA A 174 -3.93 26.10 27.30
C ALA A 174 -4.14 26.99 26.05
N GLY A 175 -5.04 27.96 25.91
CA GLY A 175 -6.09 28.57 26.75
C GLY A 175 -6.52 29.87 26.01
N GLY A 176 -7.82 30.16 25.91
CA GLY A 176 -8.33 31.42 25.32
C GLY A 176 -9.86 31.44 25.19
N VAL A 177 -10.49 32.50 25.68
CA VAL A 177 -11.89 32.60 26.12
C VAL A 177 -12.85 33.23 25.08
N SER A 178 -14.15 32.93 25.23
CA SER A 178 -15.40 33.57 24.71
C SER A 178 -15.84 33.21 23.28
N GLY A 179 -17.12 32.99 22.95
CA GLY A 179 -18.37 33.00 23.72
C GLY A 179 -19.60 32.71 22.81
N ALA A 180 -20.71 32.36 23.45
CA ALA A 180 -22.13 32.46 23.05
C ALA A 180 -22.73 31.59 21.92
N ASP A 181 -23.68 30.75 22.36
CA ASP A 181 -25.01 30.36 21.83
C ASP A 181 -25.22 29.91 20.37
N GLY A 182 -25.83 28.72 20.24
CA GLY A 182 -26.42 28.23 19.00
C GLY A 182 -26.84 26.76 19.07
N THR A 183 -28.14 26.53 19.20
CA THR A 183 -28.93 25.30 19.33
C THR A 183 -28.51 24.00 18.60
N ARG A 184 -28.80 22.90 19.31
CA ARG A 184 -28.76 21.45 18.99
C ARG A 184 -29.45 21.02 17.68
N GLU A 185 -28.92 19.96 17.06
CA GLU A 185 -29.70 18.76 16.70
C GLU A 185 -28.79 17.50 16.66
N GLU A 186 -29.22 16.43 17.33
CA GLU A 186 -28.48 15.22 17.67
C GLU A 186 -28.61 14.13 16.59
N ALA A 187 -27.53 13.44 16.27
CA ALA A 187 -27.55 12.11 15.66
C ALA A 187 -26.74 11.15 16.54
N THR A 188 -27.45 10.41 17.39
CA THR A 188 -26.91 9.43 18.34
C THR A 188 -26.75 8.06 17.68
N GLY A 189 -25.54 7.50 17.74
CA GLY A 189 -25.25 6.11 17.39
C GLY A 189 -23.83 5.76 17.84
N THR A 190 -23.68 5.39 19.11
CA THR A 190 -22.40 4.99 19.73
C THR A 190 -22.10 3.54 19.39
N GLY A 191 -20.93 3.29 18.78
CA GLY A 191 -20.40 1.94 18.58
C GLY A 191 -19.76 1.39 19.86
N GLU A 192 -20.37 0.33 20.38
CA GLU A 192 -19.84 -0.64 21.36
C GLU A 192 -19.89 -2.00 20.64
N ALA A 193 -18.96 -2.95 20.66
CA ALA A 193 -17.58 -3.07 21.10
C ALA A 193 -17.01 -4.35 20.41
N LEU A 194 -15.74 -4.35 19.98
CA LEU A 194 -14.97 -5.57 19.59
C LEU A 194 -14.28 -6.22 20.81
N THR A 195 -14.70 -5.85 22.02
CA THR A 195 -14.22 -6.36 23.29
C THR A 195 -15.44 -6.82 24.09
N GLY A 196 -15.51 -8.10 24.44
CA GLY A 196 -16.48 -8.56 25.42
C GLY A 196 -16.29 -7.79 26.73
N ASP A 197 -17.37 -7.12 27.16
CA ASP A 197 -17.57 -6.43 28.44
C ASP A 197 -16.34 -5.77 29.11
N ALA A 198 -16.17 -4.48 28.87
CA ALA A 198 -15.71 -3.54 29.89
C ALA A 198 -16.29 -2.14 29.59
N ALA A 199 -17.27 -1.73 30.38
CA ALA A 199 -17.79 -0.37 30.38
C ALA A 199 -16.64 0.64 30.61
N GLY A 200 -16.34 1.45 29.60
CA GLY A 200 -15.35 2.52 29.67
C GLY A 200 -15.14 3.17 28.31
N THR A 201 -15.33 4.48 28.26
CA THR A 201 -15.15 5.34 27.08
C THR A 201 -13.68 5.41 26.61
N GLY A 202 -13.14 4.32 26.05
CA GLY A 202 -11.77 4.21 25.58
C GLY A 202 -11.69 3.92 24.08
N SER A 203 -10.84 4.65 23.36
CA SER A 203 -10.45 4.33 21.97
C SER A 203 -9.95 2.89 21.91
N ALA A 204 -10.58 2.01 21.12
CA ALA A 204 -10.13 0.64 20.95
C ALA A 204 -8.71 0.64 20.36
N ALA A 205 -7.72 0.24 21.16
CA ALA A 205 -6.34 0.11 20.73
C ALA A 205 -6.14 -1.27 20.05
N LEU A 206 -5.45 -1.28 18.91
CA LEU A 206 -5.02 -2.49 18.20
C LEU A 206 -3.49 -2.47 18.11
N ALA A 207 -2.85 -3.63 18.22
CA ALA A 207 -1.40 -3.78 18.01
C ALA A 207 -1.10 -4.24 16.58
N LEU A 208 -0.30 -3.47 15.83
CA LEU A 208 0.24 -3.88 14.53
C LEU A 208 1.70 -4.35 14.71
N VAL A 209 1.96 -5.61 14.43
CA VAL A 209 3.28 -6.25 14.52
C VAL A 209 3.85 -6.45 13.11
N SER A 210 4.91 -5.71 12.81
CA SER A 210 5.60 -5.73 11.50
C SER A 210 7.13 -5.83 11.64
N VAL A 211 7.60 -6.48 12.71
CA VAL A 211 9.02 -6.81 12.92
C VAL A 211 9.40 -8.08 12.13
N PRO A 212 10.68 -8.39 11.89
CA PRO A 212 11.04 -9.65 11.22
C PRO A 212 10.43 -10.88 11.91
N GLY A 213 9.99 -11.87 11.12
CA GLY A 213 9.26 -13.06 11.57
C GLY A 213 9.77 -13.73 12.87
N PRO A 214 11.09 -13.96 13.02
CA PRO A 214 11.66 -14.55 14.23
C PRO A 214 11.41 -13.77 15.53
N HIS A 215 11.09 -12.47 15.43
CA HIS A 215 10.82 -11.59 16.57
C HIS A 215 9.32 -11.30 16.76
N ALA A 216 8.49 -11.57 15.75
CA ALA A 216 7.08 -11.20 15.76
C ALA A 216 6.28 -11.91 16.86
N PHE A 217 6.63 -13.15 17.18
CA PHE A 217 5.91 -13.94 18.20
C PHE A 217 5.93 -13.27 19.57
N ALA A 218 7.09 -12.77 20.02
CA ALA A 218 7.22 -12.19 21.35
C ALA A 218 6.39 -10.90 21.47
N GLU A 219 6.46 -10.03 20.47
CA GLU A 219 5.71 -8.78 20.43
C GLU A 219 4.19 -9.03 20.36
N ALA A 220 3.77 -10.01 19.55
CA ALA A 220 2.36 -10.39 19.43
C ALA A 220 1.83 -11.00 20.74
N LEU A 221 2.60 -11.87 21.39
CA LEU A 221 2.18 -12.49 22.65
C LEU A 221 1.96 -11.43 23.75
N ASP A 222 2.85 -10.44 23.84
CA ASP A 222 2.70 -9.33 24.79
C ASP A 222 1.40 -8.54 24.57
N ALA A 223 1.02 -8.29 23.32
CA ALA A 223 -0.24 -7.61 23.00
C ALA A 223 -1.47 -8.49 23.32
N VAL A 224 -1.41 -9.78 22.98
CA VAL A 224 -2.50 -10.73 23.29
C VAL A 224 -2.69 -10.88 24.79
N GLU A 225 -1.61 -10.97 25.57
CA GLU A 225 -1.69 -11.05 27.04
C GLU A 225 -2.28 -9.79 27.68
N ALA A 226 -2.15 -8.63 27.01
CA ALA A 226 -2.80 -7.39 27.38
C ALA A 226 -4.26 -7.28 26.92
N GLY A 227 -4.79 -8.30 26.22
CA GLY A 227 -6.16 -8.32 25.72
C GLY A 227 -6.40 -7.45 24.48
N LEU A 228 -5.33 -7.01 23.80
CA LEU A 228 -5.47 -6.21 22.58
C LEU A 228 -5.72 -7.10 21.37
N PRO A 229 -6.59 -6.68 20.41
CA PRO A 229 -6.56 -7.21 19.07
C PRO A 229 -5.19 -6.99 18.43
N VAL A 230 -4.68 -7.98 17.71
CA VAL A 230 -3.34 -7.96 17.12
C VAL A 230 -3.43 -8.25 15.63
N MET A 231 -2.82 -7.40 14.80
CA MET A 231 -2.51 -7.71 13.42
C MET A 231 -1.02 -8.03 13.30
N ILE A 232 -0.70 -9.20 12.77
CA ILE A 232 0.66 -9.66 12.52
C ILE A 232 0.86 -9.63 11.00
N PHE A 233 1.44 -8.53 10.53
CA PHE A 233 1.84 -8.37 9.13
C PHE A 233 3.02 -9.29 8.78
N SER A 234 3.91 -9.50 9.75
CA SER A 234 5.09 -10.34 9.61
C SER A 234 4.74 -11.76 9.17
N ASP A 235 5.45 -12.26 8.17
CA ASP A 235 5.45 -13.67 7.79
C ASP A 235 6.61 -14.43 8.45
N ASN A 236 6.81 -15.70 8.09
CA ASN A 236 7.89 -16.57 8.55
C ASN A 236 7.86 -16.87 10.06
N MET A 237 6.68 -16.87 10.64
CA MET A 237 6.44 -17.38 11.98
C MET A 237 6.19 -18.91 11.93
N PRO A 238 6.79 -19.73 12.79
CA PRO A 238 6.44 -21.14 12.95
C PRO A 238 4.93 -21.37 13.19
N VAL A 239 4.38 -22.44 12.63
CA VAL A 239 2.95 -22.75 12.73
C VAL A 239 2.53 -22.97 14.19
N GLU A 240 3.38 -23.61 14.99
CA GLU A 240 3.11 -23.87 16.41
C GLU A 240 2.98 -22.58 17.22
N GLN A 241 3.74 -21.55 16.84
CA GLN A 241 3.70 -20.23 17.46
C GLN A 241 2.41 -19.48 17.10
N GLU A 242 1.97 -19.55 15.85
CA GLU A 242 0.68 -19.02 15.42
C GLU A 242 -0.47 -19.67 16.18
N VAL A 243 -0.51 -21.01 16.23
CA VAL A 243 -1.56 -21.75 16.95
C VAL A 243 -1.60 -21.35 18.41
N LEU A 244 -0.44 -21.19 19.05
CA LEU A 244 -0.35 -20.71 20.43
C LEU A 244 -0.95 -19.31 20.58
N LEU A 245 -0.58 -18.36 19.73
CA LEU A 245 -1.10 -16.99 19.76
C LEU A 245 -2.63 -16.97 19.58
N LYS A 246 -3.16 -17.69 18.60
CA LYS A 246 -4.60 -17.72 18.30
C LYS A 246 -5.41 -18.37 19.41
N ARG A 247 -4.92 -19.46 20.00
CA ARG A 247 -5.55 -20.07 21.20
C ARG A 247 -5.46 -19.18 22.43
N ARG A 248 -4.36 -18.43 22.59
CA ARG A 248 -4.22 -17.48 23.69
C ARG A 248 -5.14 -16.27 23.53
N ALA A 249 -5.32 -15.81 22.29
CA ALA A 249 -6.28 -14.77 21.93
C ALA A 249 -7.71 -15.23 22.25
N GLU A 250 -8.00 -16.51 21.99
CA GLU A 250 -9.29 -17.09 22.34
C GLU A 250 -9.61 -16.96 23.84
N GLN A 251 -8.64 -17.31 24.69
CA GLN A 251 -8.76 -17.25 26.15
C GLN A 251 -8.85 -15.83 26.71
N THR A 252 -8.29 -14.85 26.01
CA THR A 252 -8.27 -13.44 26.44
C THR A 252 -9.40 -12.62 25.83
N GLY A 253 -10.20 -13.21 24.94
CA GLY A 253 -11.28 -12.51 24.24
C GLY A 253 -10.79 -11.55 23.15
N SER A 254 -9.55 -11.71 22.66
CA SER A 254 -8.96 -10.89 21.60
C SER A 254 -8.95 -11.63 20.25
N LEU A 255 -8.73 -10.89 19.16
CA LEU A 255 -8.55 -11.42 17.82
C LEU A 255 -7.08 -11.28 17.40
N VAL A 256 -6.50 -12.37 16.87
CA VAL A 256 -5.20 -12.34 16.19
C VAL A 256 -5.42 -12.48 14.70
N MET A 257 -5.10 -11.43 13.96
CA MET A 257 -5.13 -11.34 12.50
C MET A 257 -3.72 -11.64 11.96
N GLY A 258 -3.51 -12.82 11.39
CA GLY A 258 -2.19 -13.27 10.92
C GLY A 258 -1.55 -14.33 11.82
N PRO A 259 -0.25 -14.67 11.66
CA PRO A 259 0.78 -14.05 10.80
C PRO A 259 0.47 -14.10 9.31
N ASP A 260 1.28 -13.39 8.53
CA ASP A 260 1.06 -13.19 7.09
C ASP A 260 -0.32 -12.56 6.80
N CYS A 261 -0.70 -11.58 7.63
CA CYS A 261 -1.87 -10.75 7.36
C CYS A 261 -1.44 -9.49 6.61
N GLY A 262 -1.44 -9.57 5.29
CA GLY A 262 -1.05 -8.45 4.43
C GLY A 262 -2.08 -7.31 4.37
N THR A 263 -3.36 -7.58 4.63
CA THR A 263 -4.47 -6.63 4.43
C THR A 263 -5.48 -6.73 5.57
N ALA A 264 -5.81 -5.59 6.18
CA ALA A 264 -6.99 -5.45 7.04
C ALA A 264 -7.57 -4.03 6.96
N VAL A 265 -8.86 -3.91 7.25
CA VAL A 265 -9.56 -2.63 7.43
C VAL A 265 -10.41 -2.74 8.68
N VAL A 266 -10.08 -1.98 9.73
CA VAL A 266 -10.79 -2.06 11.01
C VAL A 266 -11.36 -0.68 11.36
N GLY A 267 -12.68 -0.54 11.37
CA GLY A 267 -13.34 0.74 11.68
C GLY A 267 -12.98 1.84 10.67
N GLY A 268 -12.77 1.45 9.40
CA GLY A 268 -12.29 2.33 8.33
C GLY A 268 -10.78 2.58 8.30
N ALA A 269 -10.01 2.11 9.30
CA ALA A 269 -8.55 2.21 9.27
C ALA A 269 -7.95 1.09 8.43
N GLY A 270 -7.30 1.45 7.31
CA GLY A 270 -6.53 0.51 6.50
C GLY A 270 -5.19 0.16 7.17
N LEU A 271 -4.90 -1.13 7.28
CA LEU A 271 -3.68 -1.67 7.89
C LEU A 271 -2.96 -2.59 6.87
N GLY A 272 -1.64 -2.46 6.77
CA GLY A 272 -0.85 -3.16 5.77
C GLY A 272 -1.10 -2.61 4.35
N PHE A 273 -1.30 -3.52 3.39
CA PHE A 273 -1.76 -3.21 2.05
C PHE A 273 -3.29 -3.12 2.03
N ALA A 274 -3.85 -1.91 2.02
CA ALA A 274 -5.29 -1.72 2.18
C ALA A 274 -5.84 -0.61 1.29
N ASN A 275 -7.02 -0.83 0.72
CA ASN A 275 -7.72 0.15 -0.11
C ASN A 275 -8.55 1.13 0.74
N VAL A 276 -8.75 2.34 0.24
CA VAL A 276 -9.59 3.37 0.87
C VAL A 276 -11.04 3.18 0.47
N LEU A 277 -11.77 2.42 1.29
CA LEU A 277 -13.12 1.96 0.98
C LEU A 277 -14.19 2.85 1.62
N ARG A 278 -15.36 2.91 0.97
CA ARG A 278 -16.56 3.49 1.60
C ARG A 278 -16.99 2.63 2.79
N PRO A 279 -17.37 3.23 3.93
CA PRO A 279 -18.06 2.51 4.99
C PRO A 279 -19.37 1.92 4.48
N GLY A 280 -19.71 0.69 4.89
CA GLY A 280 -20.96 0.07 4.49
C GLY A 280 -21.26 -1.24 5.21
N PRO A 281 -22.27 -2.00 4.74
CA PRO A 281 -22.85 -3.09 5.52
C PRO A 281 -22.12 -4.43 5.39
N VAL A 282 -21.09 -4.53 4.54
CA VAL A 282 -20.41 -5.81 4.28
C VAL A 282 -19.20 -5.95 5.17
N GLY A 283 -19.18 -6.98 6.02
CA GLY A 283 -17.97 -7.41 6.71
C GLY A 283 -17.24 -8.46 5.88
N ILE A 284 -15.91 -8.42 5.81
CA ILE A 284 -15.10 -9.40 5.08
C ILE A 284 -14.19 -10.13 6.06
N VAL A 285 -14.28 -11.46 6.10
CA VAL A 285 -13.28 -12.32 6.73
C VAL A 285 -12.42 -12.92 5.64
N ALA A 286 -11.09 -12.81 5.74
CA ALA A 286 -10.24 -13.27 4.65
C ALA A 286 -8.96 -13.96 5.10
N ALA A 287 -8.77 -15.20 4.64
CA ALA A 287 -7.46 -15.88 4.62
C ALA A 287 -6.74 -15.61 3.28
N SER A 288 -6.94 -14.40 2.72
CA SER A 288 -6.46 -13.98 1.41
C SER A 288 -6.44 -12.46 1.31
N GLY A 289 -5.25 -11.84 1.37
CA GLY A 289 -5.11 -10.38 1.30
C GLY A 289 -5.61 -9.79 -0.02
N THR A 290 -4.94 -10.10 -1.13
CA THR A 290 -5.32 -9.57 -2.44
C THR A 290 -6.67 -10.08 -2.96
N GLY A 291 -7.16 -11.23 -2.46
CA GLY A 291 -8.52 -11.68 -2.70
C GLY A 291 -9.57 -10.79 -2.01
N ALA A 292 -9.34 -10.44 -0.75
CA ALA A 292 -10.17 -9.47 -0.04
C ALA A 292 -10.15 -8.10 -0.72
N GLN A 293 -8.99 -7.63 -1.17
CA GLN A 293 -8.87 -6.37 -1.90
C GLN A 293 -9.68 -6.37 -3.19
N GLN A 294 -9.60 -7.43 -4.00
CA GLN A 294 -10.40 -7.55 -5.23
C GLN A 294 -11.89 -7.50 -4.95
N VAL A 295 -12.39 -8.30 -4.01
CA VAL A 295 -13.81 -8.32 -3.66
C VAL A 295 -14.24 -6.95 -3.14
N ALA A 296 -13.51 -6.37 -2.20
CA ALA A 296 -13.83 -5.08 -1.62
C ALA A 296 -13.83 -3.93 -2.65
N CYS A 297 -12.86 -3.91 -3.57
CA CYS A 297 -12.79 -2.89 -4.62
C CYS A 297 -13.94 -3.03 -5.61
N LEU A 298 -14.33 -4.25 -5.98
CA LEU A 298 -15.50 -4.47 -6.83
C LEU A 298 -16.80 -4.02 -6.13
N LEU A 299 -16.93 -4.28 -4.83
CA LEU A 299 -18.07 -3.75 -4.04
C LEU A 299 -18.08 -2.22 -4.02
N ASP A 300 -16.94 -1.57 -3.77
CA ASP A 300 -16.82 -0.10 -3.76
C ASP A 300 -17.19 0.52 -5.11
N LEU A 301 -16.73 -0.09 -6.21
CA LEU A 301 -17.08 0.31 -7.59
C LEU A 301 -18.57 0.12 -7.90
N ALA A 302 -19.21 -0.88 -7.30
CA ALA A 302 -20.66 -1.08 -7.36
C ALA A 302 -21.45 -0.20 -6.37
N GLY A 303 -20.77 0.66 -5.61
CA GLY A 303 -21.38 1.57 -4.64
C GLY A 303 -21.73 0.95 -3.30
N VAL A 304 -21.28 -0.28 -3.02
CA VAL A 304 -21.48 -0.98 -1.76
C VAL A 304 -20.22 -0.86 -0.89
N GLY A 305 -20.37 -0.26 0.29
CA GLY A 305 -19.27 -0.11 1.24
C GLY A 305 -19.03 -1.34 2.11
N VAL A 306 -17.89 -1.33 2.80
CA VAL A 306 -17.41 -2.38 3.70
C VAL A 306 -17.33 -1.85 5.13
N SER A 307 -17.77 -2.63 6.12
CA SER A 307 -17.66 -2.28 7.55
C SER A 307 -16.24 -2.55 8.03
N HIS A 308 -15.76 -3.76 7.78
CA HIS A 308 -14.47 -4.28 8.20
C HIS A 308 -13.91 -5.28 7.18
N ILE A 309 -12.59 -5.34 7.08
CA ILE A 309 -11.85 -6.45 6.47
C ILE A 309 -10.94 -7.04 7.55
N LEU A 310 -11.29 -8.23 8.03
CA LEU A 310 -10.53 -8.96 9.04
C LEU A 310 -9.68 -10.03 8.34
N GLY A 311 -8.42 -9.70 8.07
CA GLY A 311 -7.45 -10.64 7.50
C GLY A 311 -6.94 -11.61 8.56
N VAL A 312 -7.11 -12.92 8.38
CA VAL A 312 -6.83 -13.93 9.43
C VAL A 312 -5.46 -14.62 9.28
N GLY A 313 -4.73 -14.32 8.21
CA GLY A 313 -3.49 -14.97 7.82
C GLY A 313 -3.69 -16.05 6.77
N GLY A 314 -2.76 -16.16 5.82
CA GLY A 314 -2.93 -16.98 4.61
C GLY A 314 -3.10 -18.49 4.85
N ARG A 315 -2.63 -18.99 5.98
CA ARG A 315 -2.69 -20.42 6.38
C ARG A 315 -3.70 -20.72 7.48
N ASP A 316 -4.51 -19.75 7.91
CA ASP A 316 -5.46 -19.96 9.02
C ASP A 316 -6.40 -21.14 8.77
N LEU A 317 -6.82 -21.34 7.51
CA LEU A 317 -7.72 -22.41 7.10
C LEU A 317 -7.03 -23.75 6.80
N SER A 318 -5.74 -23.90 7.12
CA SER A 318 -5.03 -25.17 7.03
C SER A 318 -5.42 -26.12 8.17
N ALA A 319 -5.15 -27.42 7.99
CA ALA A 319 -5.41 -28.42 9.02
C ALA A 319 -4.61 -28.18 10.31
N GLU A 320 -3.38 -27.65 10.16
CA GLU A 320 -2.46 -27.39 11.27
C GLU A 320 -2.92 -26.21 12.14
N VAL A 321 -3.54 -25.19 11.54
CA VAL A 321 -4.03 -24.01 12.28
C VAL A 321 -5.47 -24.21 12.76
N GLY A 322 -6.34 -24.76 11.91
CA GLY A 322 -7.70 -25.13 12.29
C GLY A 322 -8.75 -24.02 12.20
N GLY A 323 -8.50 -22.95 11.46
CA GLY A 323 -9.46 -21.85 11.23
C GLY A 323 -9.74 -20.99 12.46
N LEU A 324 -8.87 -21.01 13.47
CA LEU A 324 -9.11 -20.39 14.77
C LEU A 324 -9.47 -18.91 14.67
N SER A 325 -8.76 -18.15 13.83
CA SER A 325 -9.03 -16.73 13.67
C SER A 325 -10.20 -16.47 12.74
N THR A 326 -10.45 -17.31 11.74
CA THR A 326 -11.66 -17.27 10.91
C THR A 326 -12.91 -17.38 11.77
N LEU A 327 -12.97 -18.39 12.64
CA LEU A 327 -14.12 -18.61 13.53
C LEU A 327 -14.36 -17.41 14.45
N ARG A 328 -13.30 -16.87 15.07
CA ARG A 328 -13.39 -15.66 15.90
C ARG A 328 -13.81 -14.42 15.11
N ALA A 329 -13.29 -14.25 13.90
CA ALA A 329 -13.63 -13.10 13.06
C ALA A 329 -15.09 -13.15 12.60
N LEU A 330 -15.63 -14.35 12.33
CA LEU A 330 -17.05 -14.55 12.06
C LEU A 330 -17.91 -14.14 13.26
N ASP A 331 -17.58 -14.61 14.47
CA ASP A 331 -18.29 -14.22 15.70
C ASP A 331 -18.23 -12.69 15.92
N ALA A 332 -17.06 -12.09 15.68
CA ALA A 332 -16.85 -10.65 15.86
C ALA A 332 -17.69 -9.80 14.89
N LEU A 333 -17.83 -10.24 13.63
CA LEU A 333 -18.66 -9.55 12.66
C LEU A 333 -20.16 -9.83 12.85
N ASP A 334 -20.54 -11.01 13.34
CA ASP A 334 -21.93 -11.31 13.68
C ASP A 334 -22.44 -10.46 14.86
N ALA A 335 -21.54 -10.12 15.79
CA ALA A 335 -21.83 -9.22 16.90
C ALA A 335 -21.81 -7.73 16.51
N ASP A 336 -21.28 -7.36 15.34
CA ASP A 336 -21.19 -5.98 14.90
C ASP A 336 -22.49 -5.50 14.24
N PRO A 337 -23.25 -4.57 14.86
CA PRO A 337 -24.53 -4.11 14.32
C PRO A 337 -24.40 -3.34 12.99
N ALA A 338 -23.20 -2.86 12.63
CA ALA A 338 -22.97 -2.24 11.33
C ALA A 338 -22.87 -3.27 10.19
N THR A 339 -22.51 -4.51 10.50
CA THR A 339 -22.36 -5.60 9.54
C THR A 339 -23.70 -6.32 9.33
N ARG A 340 -24.17 -6.36 8.08
CA ARG A 340 -25.46 -7.01 7.69
C ARG A 340 -25.27 -8.22 6.79
N LEU A 341 -24.07 -8.40 6.25
CA LEU A 341 -23.68 -9.53 5.41
C LEU A 341 -22.18 -9.73 5.59
N ILE A 342 -21.75 -10.99 5.73
CA ILE A 342 -20.35 -11.35 5.81
C ILE A 342 -19.93 -12.01 4.49
N ALA A 343 -18.80 -11.59 3.91
CA ALA A 343 -18.13 -12.30 2.84
C ALA A 343 -16.91 -13.03 3.41
N LEU A 344 -16.88 -14.37 3.30
CA LEU A 344 -15.72 -15.17 3.68
C LEU A 344 -14.90 -15.50 2.43
N VAL A 345 -13.69 -14.92 2.32
CA VAL A 345 -12.85 -15.03 1.13
C VAL A 345 -11.57 -15.81 1.43
N SER A 346 -11.38 -16.94 0.76
CA SER A 346 -10.16 -17.74 0.94
C SER A 346 -9.82 -18.64 -0.24
N LYS A 347 -8.60 -19.20 -0.19
CA LYS A 347 -8.28 -20.43 -0.91
C LYS A 347 -9.05 -21.62 -0.28
N PRO A 348 -9.10 -22.80 -0.92
CA PRO A 348 -9.80 -23.96 -0.36
C PRO A 348 -9.24 -24.33 1.01
N PRO A 349 -10.09 -24.43 2.05
CA PRO A 349 -9.68 -24.89 3.38
C PRO A 349 -9.34 -26.38 3.37
N ALA A 350 -8.65 -26.85 4.42
CA ALA A 350 -8.60 -28.27 4.71
C ALA A 350 -10.03 -28.81 4.95
N PRO A 351 -10.37 -30.04 4.51
CA PRO A 351 -11.76 -30.55 4.56
C PRO A 351 -12.39 -30.46 5.95
N GLU A 352 -11.67 -30.84 7.00
CA GLU A 352 -12.12 -30.78 8.39
C GLU A 352 -12.35 -29.35 8.88
N VAL A 353 -11.58 -28.38 8.39
CA VAL A 353 -11.75 -26.96 8.71
C VAL A 353 -12.93 -26.38 7.94
N ALA A 354 -13.14 -26.82 6.70
CA ALA A 354 -14.29 -26.45 5.89
C ALA A 354 -15.61 -26.81 6.61
N GLU A 355 -15.67 -28.01 7.17
CA GLU A 355 -16.83 -28.46 7.95
C GLU A 355 -17.03 -27.61 9.21
N ALA A 356 -15.95 -27.33 9.96
CA ALA A 356 -16.03 -26.49 11.16
C ALA A 356 -16.50 -25.07 10.85
N VAL A 357 -16.01 -24.47 9.76
CA VAL A 357 -16.43 -23.14 9.28
C VAL A 357 -17.90 -23.17 8.86
N ARG A 358 -18.34 -24.20 8.12
CA ARG A 358 -19.75 -24.36 7.72
C ARG A 358 -20.66 -24.45 8.94
N GLU A 359 -20.31 -25.26 9.94
CA GLU A 359 -21.06 -25.37 11.18
C GLU A 359 -21.10 -24.07 12.00
N ALA A 360 -20.07 -23.23 11.90
CA ALA A 360 -20.05 -21.91 12.54
C ALA A 360 -20.96 -20.93 11.78
N VAL A 361 -20.84 -20.88 10.45
CA VAL A 361 -21.70 -20.06 9.59
C VAL A 361 -23.18 -20.37 9.79
N ASP A 362 -23.55 -21.64 9.92
CA ASP A 362 -24.94 -22.09 10.15
C ASP A 362 -25.55 -21.56 11.48
N LYS A 363 -24.72 -21.04 12.40
CA LYS A 363 -25.15 -20.52 13.72
C LYS A 363 -25.22 -19.00 13.79
N LEU A 364 -24.68 -18.29 12.81
CA LEU A 364 -24.64 -16.82 12.81
C LEU A 364 -26.03 -16.23 12.52
N ALA A 365 -26.32 -15.08 13.11
CA ALA A 365 -27.52 -14.32 12.77
C ALA A 365 -27.35 -13.58 11.43
N THR A 366 -26.10 -13.19 11.14
CA THR A 366 -25.70 -12.45 9.96
C THR A 366 -25.46 -13.41 8.79
N PRO A 367 -26.09 -13.19 7.63
CA PRO A 367 -25.90 -14.05 6.47
C PRO A 367 -24.45 -14.01 5.97
N VAL A 368 -23.96 -15.15 5.48
CA VAL A 368 -22.58 -15.30 4.98
C VAL A 368 -22.58 -15.77 3.53
N VAL A 369 -21.79 -15.10 2.68
CA VAL A 369 -21.42 -15.56 1.34
C VAL A 369 -20.00 -16.11 1.41
N THR A 370 -19.85 -17.42 1.15
CA THR A 370 -18.54 -18.08 1.15
C THR A 370 -17.94 -18.10 -0.25
N VAL A 371 -16.65 -17.80 -0.32
CA VAL A 371 -15.89 -17.65 -1.57
C VAL A 371 -14.61 -18.45 -1.43
N LEU A 372 -14.63 -19.68 -1.94
CA LEU A 372 -13.52 -20.62 -1.86
C LEU A 372 -12.92 -20.81 -3.24
N LEU A 373 -11.79 -20.15 -3.52
CA LEU A 373 -11.16 -20.18 -4.85
C LEU A 373 -10.90 -21.60 -5.35
N GLY A 374 -11.38 -21.94 -6.54
CA GLY A 374 -11.24 -23.30 -7.09
C GLY A 374 -12.44 -24.22 -6.84
N SER A 375 -13.53 -23.71 -6.24
CA SER A 375 -14.85 -24.35 -6.20
C SER A 375 -15.64 -24.27 -7.52
N GLY A 376 -15.07 -23.65 -8.56
CA GLY A 376 -15.77 -23.25 -9.79
C GLY A 376 -16.25 -21.80 -9.77
N GLU A 377 -16.06 -21.08 -8.66
CA GLU A 377 -16.32 -19.65 -8.53
C GLU A 377 -15.02 -18.84 -8.57
N ASP A 378 -15.11 -17.63 -9.11
CA ASP A 378 -14.06 -16.61 -9.15
C ASP A 378 -14.43 -15.40 -8.26
N LEU A 379 -13.46 -14.56 -7.89
CA LEU A 379 -13.63 -13.39 -7.02
C LEU A 379 -14.60 -12.36 -7.62
N THR A 380 -14.80 -12.36 -8.93
CA THR A 380 -15.80 -11.48 -9.57
C THR A 380 -17.19 -12.02 -9.30
N SER A 381 -17.45 -13.30 -9.60
CA SER A 381 -18.72 -13.96 -9.27
C SER A 381 -19.05 -13.91 -7.77
N ALA A 382 -18.02 -13.93 -6.92
CA ALA A 382 -18.16 -13.74 -5.48
C ALA A 382 -18.67 -12.34 -5.09
N ALA A 383 -18.05 -11.29 -5.64
CA ALA A 383 -18.54 -9.93 -5.45
C ALA A 383 -19.97 -9.79 -5.97
N GLU A 384 -20.28 -10.40 -7.12
CA GLU A 384 -21.64 -10.43 -7.67
C GLU A 384 -22.64 -11.14 -6.74
N SER A 385 -22.28 -12.26 -6.14
CA SER A 385 -23.10 -12.98 -5.15
C SER A 385 -23.37 -12.13 -3.90
N VAL A 386 -22.35 -11.40 -3.42
CA VAL A 386 -22.51 -10.42 -2.32
C VAL A 386 -23.48 -9.31 -2.71
N LEU A 387 -23.33 -8.72 -3.91
CA LEU A 387 -24.24 -7.68 -4.40
C LEU A 387 -25.68 -8.19 -4.50
N ARG A 388 -25.88 -9.38 -5.07
CA ARG A 388 -27.21 -10.00 -5.21
C ARG A 388 -27.83 -10.31 -3.85
N ALA A 389 -27.05 -10.76 -2.86
CA ALA A 389 -27.52 -10.99 -1.50
C ALA A 389 -28.01 -9.70 -0.82
N LEU A 390 -27.44 -8.54 -1.19
CA LEU A 390 -27.89 -7.21 -0.77
C LEU A 390 -29.01 -6.63 -1.64
N GLY A 391 -29.50 -7.36 -2.65
CA GLY A 391 -30.51 -6.87 -3.60
C GLY A 391 -29.98 -5.83 -4.58
N THR A 392 -28.66 -5.75 -4.77
CA THR A 392 -28.00 -4.88 -5.75
C THR A 392 -27.66 -5.68 -7.00
N GLU A 393 -28.06 -5.21 -8.18
CA GLU A 393 -27.70 -5.88 -9.43
C GLU A 393 -26.24 -5.57 -9.77
N PRO A 394 -25.42 -6.59 -10.12
CA PRO A 394 -24.05 -6.35 -10.52
C PRO A 394 -23.94 -5.42 -11.74
N PRO A 395 -23.06 -4.39 -11.69
CA PRO A 395 -22.85 -3.53 -12.83
C PRO A 395 -22.02 -4.24 -13.91
N ALA A 396 -21.96 -3.65 -15.10
CA ALA A 396 -20.88 -3.97 -16.02
C ALA A 396 -19.56 -3.48 -15.39
N TRP A 397 -18.63 -4.41 -15.14
CA TRP A 397 -17.36 -4.08 -14.52
C TRP A 397 -16.50 -3.18 -15.44
N PRO A 398 -15.86 -2.11 -14.90
CA PRO A 398 -15.05 -1.22 -15.69
C PRO A 398 -13.92 -1.94 -16.45
N SER A 399 -13.74 -1.55 -17.71
CA SER A 399 -12.60 -1.94 -18.53
C SER A 399 -12.19 -0.77 -19.42
N TRP A 400 -10.88 -0.67 -19.67
CA TRP A 400 -10.26 0.39 -20.43
C TRP A 400 -9.41 -0.28 -21.53
N PRO A 401 -9.99 -0.49 -22.73
CA PRO A 401 -9.32 -1.18 -23.83
C PRO A 401 -8.13 -0.37 -24.35
N ALA A 402 -7.06 -1.04 -24.78
CA ALA A 402 -5.86 -0.39 -25.28
C ALA A 402 -6.17 0.60 -26.41
N ILE A 403 -5.46 1.74 -26.43
CA ILE A 403 -5.57 2.69 -27.54
C ILE A 403 -4.90 2.07 -28.78
N PRO A 404 -5.61 1.88 -29.91
CA PRO A 404 -5.01 1.32 -31.12
C PRO A 404 -3.85 2.20 -31.61
N THR A 405 -2.68 1.59 -31.81
CA THR A 405 -1.57 2.26 -32.46
C THR A 405 -1.83 2.32 -33.97
N GLY A 406 -2.57 3.35 -34.44
CA GLY A 406 -2.72 3.62 -35.87
C GLY A 406 -3.94 4.44 -36.30
N GLU A 407 -3.91 5.76 -36.06
CA GLU A 407 -4.32 6.83 -37.00
C GLU A 407 -4.05 8.20 -36.33
N THR A 408 -2.78 8.61 -36.22
CA THR A 408 -2.50 10.05 -36.25
C THR A 408 -2.55 10.46 -37.71
N SER A 409 -3.67 10.99 -38.18
CA SER A 409 -3.72 11.68 -39.46
C SER A 409 -2.72 12.85 -39.45
N PRO A 410 -1.84 12.99 -40.45
CA PRO A 410 -1.00 14.16 -40.55
C PRO A 410 -1.85 15.36 -40.99
N GLY A 411 -2.04 16.30 -40.08
CA GLY A 411 -2.39 17.70 -40.39
C GLY A 411 -3.86 18.02 -40.66
N GLU A 412 -4.56 18.47 -39.62
CA GLU A 412 -5.35 19.70 -39.75
C GLU A 412 -4.71 20.77 -38.87
N THR A 413 -3.82 21.55 -39.50
CA THR A 413 -3.56 22.92 -39.07
C THR A 413 -4.89 23.67 -39.11
N ARG A 414 -5.59 23.78 -37.99
CA ARG A 414 -6.47 24.92 -37.77
C ARG A 414 -5.59 26.10 -37.46
N ASP A 415 -5.32 26.84 -38.52
CA ASP A 415 -4.91 28.24 -38.49
C ASP A 415 -5.77 29.00 -37.46
N THR A 416 -5.17 29.32 -36.32
CA THR A 416 -5.57 30.47 -35.53
C THR A 416 -4.28 31.26 -35.31
N GLY A 417 -4.28 32.46 -35.88
CA GLY A 417 -3.10 33.25 -36.13
C GLY A 417 -2.27 33.58 -34.89
N GLU A 418 -0.96 33.54 -35.09
CA GLU A 418 0.02 34.53 -34.69
C GLU A 418 -0.27 35.36 -33.41
N ALA A 419 0.39 35.00 -32.31
CA ALA A 419 0.95 35.96 -31.36
C ALA A 419 2.21 35.39 -30.68
N ALA A 420 3.23 36.25 -30.60
CA ALA A 420 4.62 35.98 -30.21
C ALA A 420 4.81 35.69 -28.69
N PRO A 421 6.04 35.36 -28.22
CA PRO A 421 6.27 34.75 -26.92
C PRO A 421 6.25 35.80 -25.80
N GLY A 422 5.49 35.54 -24.74
CA GLY A 422 5.43 36.41 -23.58
C GLY A 422 5.14 35.64 -22.30
N GLY A 423 6.17 35.53 -21.46
CA GLY A 423 6.11 35.56 -19.99
C GLY A 423 5.21 34.56 -19.25
N PHE A 424 5.83 33.66 -18.49
CA PHE A 424 5.23 33.09 -17.28
C PHE A 424 4.81 34.24 -16.33
N PRO A 425 3.56 34.26 -15.82
CA PRO A 425 3.26 35.02 -14.62
C PRO A 425 3.57 34.19 -13.38
N ASP A 426 4.32 34.84 -12.49
CA ASP A 426 4.70 34.45 -11.15
C ASP A 426 3.50 34.27 -10.22
N ALA A 427 3.73 33.54 -9.14
CA ALA A 427 2.80 33.33 -8.04
C ALA A 427 2.52 34.65 -7.31
N GLY A 428 1.24 34.85 -6.96
CA GLY A 428 0.83 35.80 -5.93
C GLY A 428 -0.06 36.93 -6.44
N GLU A 429 -1.38 36.71 -6.41
CA GLU A 429 -2.31 37.76 -6.01
C GLU A 429 -3.65 37.17 -5.57
N ALA A 430 -4.05 37.54 -4.36
CA ALA A 430 -5.35 37.24 -3.78
C ALA A 430 -6.44 38.08 -4.47
N ILE A 431 -7.59 37.50 -4.75
CA ILE A 431 -8.81 38.23 -5.14
C ILE A 431 -10.01 37.74 -4.30
N PRO A 432 -10.91 38.64 -3.87
CA PRO A 432 -11.66 38.54 -2.62
C PRO A 432 -13.12 38.09 -2.78
N GLY A 433 -13.64 37.49 -1.71
CA GLY A 433 -14.99 37.70 -1.14
C GLY A 433 -16.24 37.51 -2.01
N GLY A 434 -17.05 36.52 -1.64
CA GLY A 434 -18.50 36.50 -1.92
C GLY A 434 -19.08 35.10 -2.01
N ILE A 435 -19.62 34.58 -0.89
CA ILE A 435 -20.48 33.39 -0.88
C ILE A 435 -21.88 33.81 -1.33
N PRO A 436 -22.47 33.20 -2.37
CA PRO A 436 -23.92 33.20 -2.55
C PRO A 436 -24.50 31.97 -1.86
N ASP A 437 -25.38 32.26 -0.91
CA ASP A 437 -26.35 31.34 -0.34
C ASP A 437 -27.46 31.08 -1.38
N SER A 438 -27.55 29.84 -1.86
CA SER A 438 -28.79 29.28 -2.41
C SER A 438 -28.64 27.76 -2.49
N GLY A 439 -29.40 27.06 -1.66
CA GLY A 439 -29.46 25.61 -1.62
C GLY A 439 -29.91 25.00 -2.95
N GLU A 440 -29.05 24.18 -3.51
CA GLU A 440 -29.39 23.11 -4.45
C GLU A 440 -28.29 22.04 -4.35
N ALA A 441 -28.70 20.79 -4.16
CA ALA A 441 -27.78 19.65 -4.04
C ALA A 441 -26.99 19.47 -5.35
N VAL A 442 -25.66 19.52 -5.26
CA VAL A 442 -24.77 19.17 -6.37
C VAL A 442 -24.62 17.64 -6.41
N PRO A 443 -25.06 16.93 -7.45
CA PRO A 443 -24.82 15.50 -7.57
C PRO A 443 -23.36 15.26 -7.96
N GLY A 444 -22.57 14.71 -7.05
CA GLY A 444 -21.24 14.16 -7.34
C GLY A 444 -21.36 12.81 -8.07
N GLY A 445 -21.90 12.85 -9.29
CA GLY A 445 -21.86 11.73 -10.23
C GLY A 445 -20.56 11.75 -11.02
N ILE A 446 -20.00 10.57 -11.26
CA ILE A 446 -19.00 10.35 -12.32
C ILE A 446 -19.59 10.93 -13.61
N PRO A 447 -18.87 11.76 -14.38
CA PRO A 447 -19.40 12.33 -15.61
C PRO A 447 -19.85 11.21 -16.54
N ASP A 448 -21.04 11.41 -17.10
CA ASP A 448 -21.74 10.52 -18.02
C ASP A 448 -20.78 10.07 -19.13
N ALA A 449 -20.45 8.78 -19.13
CA ALA A 449 -19.73 8.15 -20.21
C ALA A 449 -20.64 8.14 -21.44
N GLY A 450 -20.49 9.16 -22.28
CA GLY A 450 -21.15 9.25 -23.57
C GLY A 450 -20.96 7.95 -24.35
N GLU A 451 -22.09 7.33 -24.69
CA GLU A 451 -22.24 6.09 -25.49
C GLU A 451 -21.43 4.89 -24.98
N ALA A 452 -21.92 4.31 -23.88
CA ALA A 452 -21.77 2.89 -23.62
C ALA A 452 -22.26 2.09 -24.84
N ALA A 453 -21.33 1.48 -25.57
CA ALA A 453 -21.64 0.42 -26.51
C ALA A 453 -22.37 -0.69 -25.73
N SER A 454 -23.66 -0.84 -26.02
CA SER A 454 -24.52 -1.90 -25.53
C SER A 454 -23.82 -3.26 -25.60
N GLY A 455 -23.95 -4.04 -24.52
CA GLY A 455 -23.39 -5.38 -24.34
C GLY A 455 -23.28 -6.21 -25.61
N GLY A 456 -22.09 -6.18 -26.20
CA GLY A 456 -21.61 -7.17 -27.15
C GLY A 456 -20.36 -7.77 -26.55
N ILE A 457 -20.28 -9.10 -26.54
CA ILE A 457 -19.00 -9.82 -26.50
C ILE A 457 -18.04 -9.04 -27.40
N LEU A 458 -16.99 -8.44 -26.83
CA LEU A 458 -15.99 -7.70 -27.60
C LEU A 458 -15.46 -8.65 -28.67
N ASP A 459 -15.95 -8.43 -29.90
CA ASP A 459 -15.48 -9.11 -31.10
C ASP A 459 -13.99 -8.79 -31.20
N ALA A 460 -13.20 -9.81 -31.52
CA ALA A 460 -11.76 -9.68 -31.68
C ALA A 460 -11.50 -8.85 -32.95
N GLY A 461 -11.66 -7.52 -32.83
CA GLY A 461 -11.25 -6.55 -33.84
C GLY A 461 -9.80 -6.84 -34.18
N SER A 462 -9.57 -7.26 -35.42
CA SER A 462 -8.31 -7.83 -35.86
C SER A 462 -7.19 -6.82 -35.72
N ARG A 463 -6.34 -6.98 -34.69
CA ARG A 463 -5.06 -6.26 -34.60
C ARG A 463 -4.17 -6.76 -35.74
N PRO A 464 -3.73 -5.90 -36.67
CA PRO A 464 -2.85 -6.34 -37.76
C PRO A 464 -1.50 -6.80 -37.20
N GLY A 465 -1.09 -8.05 -37.50
CA GLY A 465 0.31 -8.47 -37.36
C GLY A 465 0.70 -9.41 -36.21
N LEU A 466 -0.25 -10.07 -35.52
CA LEU A 466 0.09 -11.15 -34.59
C LEU A 466 0.59 -12.40 -35.35
N PRO A 467 1.75 -12.98 -34.99
CA PRO A 467 2.28 -14.18 -35.64
C PRO A 467 1.36 -15.39 -35.43
N SER A 468 1.20 -16.21 -36.47
CA SER A 468 0.28 -17.34 -36.55
C SER A 468 0.78 -18.63 -35.88
N GLY A 469 1.34 -18.53 -34.68
CA GLY A 469 1.71 -19.67 -33.81
C GLY A 469 0.85 -19.73 -32.54
N PRO A 470 0.83 -20.84 -31.78
CA PRO A 470 0.12 -20.88 -30.50
C PRO A 470 0.81 -19.93 -29.52
N ALA A 471 0.15 -18.81 -29.21
CA ALA A 471 0.61 -17.84 -28.22
C ALA A 471 0.57 -18.47 -26.82
N SER A 472 1.62 -18.29 -26.02
CA SER A 472 1.60 -18.66 -24.61
C SER A 472 1.08 -17.50 -23.75
N LEU A 473 0.52 -17.79 -22.58
CA LEU A 473 0.10 -16.78 -21.60
C LEU A 473 1.09 -16.76 -20.44
N ARG A 474 1.63 -15.57 -20.13
CA ARG A 474 2.54 -15.29 -19.02
C ARG A 474 1.86 -14.41 -17.99
N GLY A 475 1.49 -14.99 -16.84
CA GLY A 475 0.99 -14.27 -15.67
C GLY A 475 2.14 -13.77 -14.78
N ILE A 476 2.21 -12.46 -14.56
CA ILE A 476 3.25 -11.78 -13.77
C ILE A 476 2.56 -11.02 -12.63
N TYR A 477 2.35 -11.73 -11.52
CA TYR A 477 1.51 -11.24 -10.43
C TYR A 477 2.31 -10.75 -9.22
N SER A 478 1.78 -9.76 -8.52
CA SER A 478 2.22 -9.32 -7.19
C SER A 478 1.37 -9.91 -6.06
N GLY A 479 0.12 -10.27 -6.35
CA GLY A 479 -0.81 -10.88 -5.41
C GLY A 479 -1.02 -12.37 -5.65
N GLY A 480 -0.66 -13.21 -4.67
CA GLY A 480 -0.76 -14.65 -4.81
C GLY A 480 -2.17 -15.21 -5.02
N THR A 481 -3.19 -14.59 -4.43
CA THR A 481 -4.57 -15.01 -4.70
C THR A 481 -5.04 -14.62 -6.09
N LEU A 482 -4.72 -13.41 -6.55
CA LEU A 482 -5.03 -12.99 -7.93
C LEU A 482 -4.33 -13.88 -8.95
N CYS A 483 -3.08 -14.26 -8.67
CA CYS A 483 -2.32 -15.22 -9.48
C CYS A 483 -3.01 -16.58 -9.55
N ALA A 484 -3.45 -17.11 -8.40
CA ALA A 484 -4.13 -18.40 -8.31
C ALA A 484 -5.49 -18.38 -9.05
N GLU A 485 -6.28 -17.34 -8.87
CA GLU A 485 -7.54 -17.14 -9.60
C GLU A 485 -7.29 -17.07 -11.12
N ALA A 486 -6.35 -16.24 -11.56
CA ALA A 486 -6.06 -16.08 -12.97
C ALA A 486 -5.61 -17.40 -13.63
N ARG A 487 -4.82 -18.20 -12.93
CA ARG A 487 -4.42 -19.55 -13.38
C ARG A 487 -5.63 -20.46 -13.57
N LEU A 488 -6.57 -20.47 -12.63
CA LEU A 488 -7.78 -21.27 -12.70
C LEU A 488 -8.69 -20.81 -13.85
N VAL A 489 -8.91 -19.50 -13.97
CA VAL A 489 -9.81 -18.90 -14.96
C VAL A 489 -9.25 -19.03 -16.38
N ALA A 490 -7.95 -18.80 -16.57
CA ALA A 490 -7.32 -18.94 -17.88
C ALA A 490 -7.17 -20.41 -18.31
N GLY A 491 -7.04 -21.33 -17.36
CA GLY A 491 -6.92 -22.78 -17.57
C GLY A 491 -5.57 -23.26 -18.13
N SER A 492 -4.81 -22.39 -18.80
CA SER A 492 -3.50 -22.68 -19.39
C SER A 492 -2.61 -21.43 -19.36
N GLY A 493 -1.30 -21.64 -19.32
CA GLY A 493 -0.28 -20.59 -19.22
C GLY A 493 0.68 -20.81 -18.06
N GLU A 494 1.72 -19.99 -18.00
CA GLU A 494 2.66 -19.94 -16.88
C GLU A 494 2.34 -18.71 -16.03
N PHE A 495 2.11 -18.92 -14.74
CA PHE A 495 1.70 -17.87 -13.80
C PHE A 495 2.64 -17.86 -12.61
N THR A 496 3.32 -16.74 -12.41
CA THR A 496 4.26 -16.53 -11.31
C THR A 496 3.72 -15.49 -10.35
N ASP A 497 3.65 -15.88 -9.08
CA ASP A 497 3.42 -14.96 -7.96
C ASP A 497 4.79 -14.45 -7.47
N TYR A 498 5.10 -13.19 -7.77
CA TYR A 498 6.32 -12.54 -7.31
C TYR A 498 6.22 -12.09 -5.85
N GLY A 499 5.03 -12.13 -5.24
CA GLY A 499 4.84 -11.84 -3.82
C GLY A 499 5.30 -12.97 -2.90
N ASP A 500 5.49 -14.18 -3.44
CA ASP A 500 5.99 -15.34 -2.71
C ASP A 500 7.40 -15.07 -2.13
N ASP A 501 7.65 -15.60 -0.93
CA ASP A 501 8.92 -15.61 -0.20
C ASP A 501 10.14 -16.03 -1.03
N ALA A 502 9.94 -16.84 -2.07
CA ALA A 502 10.99 -17.18 -3.02
C ALA A 502 11.57 -15.95 -3.75
N TYR A 503 10.77 -14.89 -3.94
CA TYR A 503 11.12 -13.68 -4.69
C TYR A 503 11.34 -12.45 -3.81
N THR A 504 10.80 -12.44 -2.58
CA THR A 504 10.84 -11.29 -1.65
C THR A 504 11.94 -11.38 -0.59
N ARG A 505 12.66 -12.52 -0.47
CA ARG A 505 13.79 -12.63 0.45
C ARG A 505 14.88 -11.59 0.18
N GLY A 506 15.07 -10.69 1.16
CA GLY A 506 16.04 -9.59 1.08
C GLY A 506 15.64 -8.46 0.13
N ARG A 507 14.38 -8.42 -0.32
CA ARG A 507 13.85 -7.44 -1.28
C ARG A 507 12.50 -6.90 -0.81
N ALA A 508 12.09 -5.76 -1.35
CA ALA A 508 10.75 -5.26 -1.11
C ALA A 508 9.71 -6.14 -1.82
N HIS A 509 8.49 -6.21 -1.25
CA HIS A 509 7.38 -6.90 -1.89
C HIS A 509 7.03 -6.24 -3.24
N PRO A 510 6.59 -6.97 -4.29
CA PRO A 510 6.37 -6.38 -5.62
C PRO A 510 5.21 -5.39 -5.74
N MET A 511 4.35 -5.31 -4.73
CA MET A 511 3.38 -4.23 -4.61
C MET A 511 4.03 -2.88 -4.24
N ILE A 512 5.24 -2.91 -3.68
CA ILE A 512 6.04 -1.73 -3.31
C ILE A 512 7.11 -1.43 -4.37
N ASP A 513 7.77 -2.47 -4.89
CA ASP A 513 8.84 -2.34 -5.88
C ASP A 513 8.64 -3.33 -7.05
N PRO A 514 8.31 -2.86 -8.26
CA PRO A 514 8.01 -3.74 -9.39
C PRO A 514 9.25 -4.31 -10.11
N ALA A 515 10.48 -4.08 -9.63
CA ALA A 515 11.72 -4.43 -10.35
C ALA A 515 11.73 -5.84 -10.99
N LEU A 516 11.45 -6.89 -10.21
CA LEU A 516 11.44 -8.28 -10.72
C LEU A 516 10.34 -8.52 -11.76
N ARG A 517 9.22 -7.83 -11.62
CA ARG A 517 8.09 -7.92 -12.55
C ARG A 517 8.39 -7.20 -13.86
N LEU A 518 9.13 -6.09 -13.80
CA LEU A 518 9.62 -5.38 -14.98
C LEU A 518 10.60 -6.25 -15.78
N GLU A 519 11.52 -6.94 -15.10
CA GLU A 519 12.44 -7.91 -15.74
C GLU A 519 11.66 -9.06 -16.39
N ALA A 520 10.66 -9.61 -15.70
CA ALA A 520 9.81 -10.67 -16.22
C ALA A 520 9.04 -10.22 -17.48
N LEU A 521 8.48 -9.01 -17.46
CA LEU A 521 7.77 -8.43 -18.61
C LEU A 521 8.70 -8.19 -19.80
N ALA A 522 9.94 -7.76 -19.55
CA ALA A 522 10.96 -7.59 -20.59
C ALA A 522 11.34 -8.93 -21.25
N ALA A 523 11.30 -10.03 -20.48
CA ALA A 523 11.63 -11.38 -20.95
C ALA A 523 10.48 -12.08 -21.71
N VAL A 524 9.27 -11.53 -21.75
CA VAL A 524 8.14 -12.15 -22.47
C VAL A 524 8.43 -12.21 -23.98
N PRO A 525 8.37 -13.41 -24.61
CA PRO A 525 8.62 -13.57 -26.04
C PRO A 525 7.59 -12.85 -26.91
N ARG A 526 8.01 -12.37 -28.09
CA ARG A 526 7.10 -11.86 -29.11
C ARG A 526 6.07 -12.93 -29.49
N GLY A 527 4.80 -12.54 -29.56
CA GLY A 527 3.68 -13.42 -29.88
C GLY A 527 3.02 -14.06 -28.65
N ASP A 528 3.65 -14.03 -27.47
CA ASP A 528 3.01 -14.40 -26.21
C ASP A 528 2.19 -13.23 -25.64
N VAL A 529 1.26 -13.55 -24.74
CA VAL A 529 0.43 -12.58 -24.01
C VAL A 529 0.96 -12.43 -22.59
N ALA A 530 1.14 -11.19 -22.13
CA ALA A 530 1.45 -10.87 -20.74
C ALA A 530 0.19 -10.45 -19.98
N LEU A 531 -0.01 -11.00 -18.78
CA LEU A 531 -1.10 -10.64 -17.87
C LEU A 531 -0.51 -10.22 -16.52
N LEU A 532 -0.83 -9.02 -16.06
CA LEU A 532 -0.30 -8.43 -14.83
C LEU A 532 -1.44 -8.00 -13.91
N ASP A 533 -1.21 -7.98 -12.60
CA ASP A 533 -2.02 -7.25 -11.63
C ASP A 533 -1.37 -5.91 -11.25
N VAL A 534 -2.19 -4.90 -10.98
CA VAL A 534 -1.76 -3.65 -10.36
C VAL A 534 -2.70 -3.41 -9.19
N VAL A 535 -2.20 -3.58 -7.97
CA VAL A 535 -2.98 -3.43 -6.75
C VAL A 535 -2.67 -2.09 -6.11
N LEU A 536 -3.69 -1.24 -5.97
CA LEU A 536 -3.61 0.10 -5.40
C LEU A 536 -3.89 0.07 -3.89
N GLY A 537 -3.85 1.25 -3.27
CA GLY A 537 -4.13 1.44 -1.85
C GLY A 537 -2.91 1.81 -1.02
N HIS A 538 -3.11 1.96 0.29
CA HIS A 538 -2.04 2.15 1.26
C HIS A 538 -1.04 1.00 1.22
N GLY A 539 0.23 1.32 1.48
CA GLY A 539 1.33 0.34 1.49
C GLY A 539 1.87 -0.02 0.11
N ALA A 540 1.09 0.14 -0.98
CA ALA A 540 1.55 -0.08 -2.34
C ALA A 540 2.43 1.08 -2.88
N ASP A 541 3.03 0.88 -4.05
CA ASP A 541 3.76 1.90 -4.81
C ASP A 541 2.88 3.17 -4.96
N PRO A 542 3.42 4.37 -4.72
CA PRO A 542 2.67 5.62 -4.85
C PRO A 542 2.24 5.94 -6.29
N ASP A 543 2.92 5.41 -7.31
CA ASP A 543 2.53 5.56 -8.72
C ASP A 543 2.99 4.34 -9.56
N PRO A 544 2.28 3.20 -9.46
CA PRO A 544 2.69 1.98 -10.14
C PRO A 544 2.62 2.12 -11.67
N ALA A 545 1.67 2.91 -12.21
CA ALA A 545 1.57 3.14 -13.65
C ALA A 545 2.80 3.88 -14.19
N ALA A 546 3.36 4.87 -13.48
CA ALA A 546 4.57 5.55 -13.93
C ALA A 546 5.77 4.59 -14.10
N ARG A 547 5.85 3.56 -13.26
CA ARG A 547 6.91 2.53 -13.33
C ARG A 547 6.63 1.47 -14.40
N LEU A 548 5.37 1.04 -14.54
CA LEU A 548 4.97 -0.06 -15.43
C LEU A 548 4.74 0.38 -16.88
N ALA A 549 4.15 1.56 -17.11
CA ALA A 549 3.76 2.03 -18.44
C ALA A 549 4.90 2.04 -19.46
N PRO A 550 6.15 2.50 -19.15
CA PRO A 550 7.25 2.42 -20.09
C PRO A 550 7.61 0.98 -20.50
N ALA A 551 7.57 0.04 -19.55
CA ALA A 551 7.86 -1.37 -19.81
C ALA A 551 6.74 -2.06 -20.60
N ILE A 552 5.48 -1.70 -20.33
CA ILE A 552 4.30 -2.12 -21.09
C ILE A 552 4.42 -1.64 -22.54
N ALA A 553 4.66 -0.35 -22.76
CA ALA A 553 4.82 0.20 -24.10
C ALA A 553 5.95 -0.50 -24.88
N ALA A 554 7.08 -0.77 -24.20
CA ALA A 554 8.17 -1.54 -24.78
C ALA A 554 7.76 -2.98 -25.13
N ALA A 555 6.96 -3.65 -24.31
CA ALA A 555 6.45 -5.00 -24.59
C ALA A 555 5.50 -5.01 -25.78
N VAL A 556 4.55 -4.08 -25.81
CA VAL A 556 3.59 -3.90 -26.91
C VAL A 556 4.34 -3.64 -28.22
N ALA A 557 5.35 -2.76 -28.23
CA ALA A 557 6.17 -2.48 -29.42
C ALA A 557 6.94 -3.71 -29.94
N ARG A 558 7.30 -4.65 -29.07
CA ARG A 558 7.91 -5.94 -29.48
C ARG A 558 6.92 -6.92 -30.08
N GLY A 559 5.62 -6.67 -29.94
CA GLY A 559 4.52 -7.55 -30.36
C GLY A 559 4.04 -8.49 -29.26
N VAL A 560 4.08 -8.06 -28.00
CA VAL A 560 3.52 -8.76 -26.83
C VAL A 560 2.24 -8.04 -26.41
N PRO A 561 1.03 -8.60 -26.63
CA PRO A 561 -0.18 -8.06 -26.04
C PRO A 561 -0.10 -8.06 -24.51
N VAL A 562 -0.50 -6.96 -23.88
CA VAL A 562 -0.45 -6.80 -22.43
C VAL A 562 -1.87 -6.57 -21.91
N VAL A 563 -2.25 -7.34 -20.89
CA VAL A 563 -3.51 -7.22 -20.16
C VAL A 563 -3.20 -6.90 -18.70
N VAL A 564 -3.95 -5.98 -18.10
CA VAL A 564 -3.77 -5.59 -16.69
C VAL A 564 -5.07 -5.74 -15.91
N ALA A 565 -5.01 -6.47 -14.79
CA ALA A 565 -6.02 -6.44 -13.74
C ALA A 565 -5.68 -5.30 -12.77
N LEU A 566 -6.44 -4.21 -12.80
CA LEU A 566 -6.25 -3.04 -11.95
C LEU A 566 -7.18 -3.09 -10.75
N VAL A 567 -6.65 -3.44 -9.58
CA VAL A 567 -7.39 -3.62 -8.33
C VAL A 567 -7.26 -2.37 -7.48
N GLY A 568 -8.34 -1.58 -7.39
CA GLY A 568 -8.36 -0.38 -6.59
C GLY A 568 -9.77 0.20 -6.41
N SER A 569 -9.88 1.08 -5.43
CA SER A 569 -11.09 1.82 -5.08
C SER A 569 -11.03 3.27 -5.59
N ALA A 570 -12.17 3.97 -5.55
CA ALA A 570 -12.20 5.38 -5.92
C ALA A 570 -11.43 6.28 -4.91
N GLY A 571 -11.27 5.84 -3.67
CA GLY A 571 -10.59 6.59 -2.61
C GLY A 571 -9.07 6.41 -2.57
N ASP A 572 -8.51 5.48 -3.35
CA ASP A 572 -7.10 5.15 -3.26
C ASP A 572 -6.20 6.33 -3.67
N PRO A 573 -5.07 6.55 -2.96
CA PRO A 573 -4.23 7.74 -3.15
C PRO A 573 -3.58 7.81 -4.54
N GLN A 574 -3.40 6.67 -5.22
CA GLN A 574 -2.85 6.60 -6.57
C GLN A 574 -3.82 7.12 -7.65
N GLY A 575 -5.12 7.21 -7.34
CA GLY A 575 -6.16 7.63 -8.27
C GLY A 575 -6.47 6.59 -9.36
N LEU A 576 -7.48 5.75 -9.12
CA LEU A 576 -7.85 4.65 -10.03
C LEU A 576 -8.01 5.08 -11.51
N PRO A 577 -8.74 6.17 -11.85
CA PRO A 577 -8.91 6.57 -13.25
C PRO A 577 -7.59 6.98 -13.94
N ALA A 578 -6.71 7.66 -13.21
CA ALA A 578 -5.43 8.11 -13.74
C ALA A 578 -4.49 6.93 -14.01
N GLN A 579 -4.44 5.97 -13.09
CA GLN A 579 -3.68 4.72 -13.26
C GLN A 579 -4.20 3.91 -14.46
N ALA A 580 -5.52 3.78 -14.60
CA ALA A 580 -6.14 3.08 -15.73
C ALA A 580 -5.78 3.73 -17.07
N GLU A 581 -5.89 5.06 -17.18
CA GLU A 581 -5.60 5.78 -18.42
C GLU A 581 -4.11 5.71 -18.79
N ALA A 582 -3.20 5.84 -17.82
CA ALA A 582 -1.77 5.74 -18.08
C ALA A 582 -1.36 4.35 -18.61
N LEU A 583 -1.91 3.27 -18.03
CA LEU A 583 -1.65 1.90 -18.47
C LEU A 583 -2.27 1.62 -19.86
N ARG A 584 -3.49 2.11 -20.09
CA ARG A 584 -4.17 2.02 -21.39
C ARG A 584 -3.43 2.78 -22.49
N ALA A 585 -2.94 3.99 -22.20
CA ALA A 585 -2.17 4.81 -23.13
C ALA A 585 -0.83 4.15 -23.50
N ALA A 586 -0.26 3.33 -22.61
CA ALA A 586 0.90 2.49 -22.91
C ALA A 586 0.57 1.28 -23.81
N GLY A 587 -0.70 1.04 -24.12
CA GLY A 587 -1.17 -0.02 -25.02
C GLY A 587 -1.65 -1.29 -24.33
N ALA A 588 -1.89 -1.28 -23.01
CA ALA A 588 -2.50 -2.41 -22.31
C ALA A 588 -4.03 -2.38 -22.36
N ASP A 589 -4.65 -3.56 -22.38
CA ASP A 589 -6.07 -3.73 -22.10
C ASP A 589 -6.26 -3.87 -20.58
N VAL A 590 -6.93 -2.90 -19.94
CA VAL A 590 -7.04 -2.81 -18.48
C VAL A 590 -8.44 -3.20 -18.01
N PHE A 591 -8.56 -3.95 -16.92
CA PHE A 591 -9.81 -4.42 -16.34
C PHE A 591 -9.82 -4.23 -14.83
N ALA A 592 -10.94 -3.79 -14.26
CA ALA A 592 -11.11 -3.73 -12.80
C ALA A 592 -11.29 -5.13 -12.16
N SER A 593 -11.72 -6.11 -12.95
CA SER A 593 -11.89 -7.50 -12.54
C SER A 593 -10.72 -8.36 -12.99
N ASN A 594 -10.06 -9.03 -12.04
CA ASN A 594 -8.99 -9.99 -12.33
C ASN A 594 -9.48 -11.19 -13.16
N ALA A 595 -10.66 -11.74 -12.85
CA ALA A 595 -11.24 -12.83 -13.63
C ALA A 595 -11.54 -12.40 -15.09
N LEU A 596 -12.09 -11.20 -15.30
CA LEU A 596 -12.32 -10.69 -16.66
C LEU A 596 -11.01 -10.44 -17.42
N ALA A 597 -9.99 -9.91 -16.75
CA ALA A 597 -8.64 -9.76 -17.30
C ALA A 597 -8.08 -11.12 -17.75
N ALA A 598 -8.16 -12.14 -16.89
CA ALA A 598 -7.68 -13.49 -17.18
C ALA A 598 -8.44 -14.14 -18.36
N ARG A 599 -9.77 -14.02 -18.40
CA ARG A 599 -10.58 -14.50 -19.55
C ARG A 599 -10.21 -13.78 -20.85
N HIS A 600 -9.95 -12.47 -20.79
CA HIS A 600 -9.52 -11.71 -21.96
C HIS A 600 -8.13 -12.14 -22.44
N ALA A 601 -7.16 -12.25 -21.54
CA ALA A 601 -5.81 -12.70 -21.87
C ALA A 601 -5.80 -14.12 -22.46
N ALA A 602 -6.61 -15.04 -21.91
CA ALA A 602 -6.78 -16.38 -22.44
C ALA A 602 -7.32 -16.37 -23.89
N ARG A 603 -8.31 -15.50 -24.19
CA ARG A 603 -8.81 -15.34 -25.56
C ARG A 603 -7.74 -14.82 -26.52
N LEU A 604 -6.94 -13.84 -26.09
CA LEU A 604 -5.83 -13.32 -26.90
C LEU A 604 -4.77 -14.40 -27.18
N ALA A 605 -4.53 -15.30 -26.23
CA ALA A 605 -3.63 -16.45 -26.39
C ALA A 605 -4.23 -17.57 -27.25
N GLY A 606 -5.49 -17.46 -27.69
CA GLY A 606 -6.19 -18.50 -28.45
C GLY A 606 -6.68 -19.68 -27.58
N PHE A 607 -6.72 -19.53 -26.26
CA PHE A 607 -7.25 -20.53 -25.35
C PHE A 607 -8.78 -20.43 -25.26
N ARG A 608 -9.46 -21.58 -25.10
CA ARG A 608 -10.86 -21.59 -24.67
C ARG A 608 -10.86 -21.44 -23.15
N SER A 609 -11.39 -20.33 -22.63
CA SER A 609 -11.52 -20.13 -21.17
C SER A 609 -12.39 -21.23 -20.57
N VAL A 610 -12.04 -21.67 -19.35
CA VAL A 610 -12.89 -22.58 -18.56
C VAL A 610 -14.12 -21.78 -18.09
N ARG A 611 -15.30 -22.41 -18.12
CA ARG A 611 -16.58 -21.75 -17.77
C ARG A 611 -16.69 -21.50 -16.28
#